data_AF-A0A972SS92-F1
#
_entry.id   AF-A0A972SS92-F1
#
_cell.length_a   1.000
_cell.length_b   1.000
_cell.length_c   1.000
_cell.angle_alpha   90.00
_cell.angle_beta   90.00
_cell.angle_gamma   90.00
#
_symmetry.space_group_name_H-M   'P 1'
#
loop_
_entity.id
_entity.type
_entity.pdbx_description
1 polymer ?
#
loop_
_entity_poly.entity_id
_entity_poly.type
_entity_poly.pdbx_seq_one_letter_code
_entity_poly.pdbx_strand_id
1 'polypeptide(L)'
;MNHDRRREKGFTLVETIISLVIIAVVATMLFTYSASKANTGSPTAIQWSQSANNIHAIMERITADYQGYPRWKPNTAYILGSRVTPIRRDGYFYQPKTACTSGTAEPSTWDHTTPISESSDVGTGCTWRPTAGTPANPNPIMPLVELRERIAGGMANVSGEGQTVYYNNDPSTGMQYTILNNRYIDPNVSWDTASATATGFLKVTIQTSGNERLTSIFTGEL
;
A
#
# COMPACT_ATOMS: atom_id res chain seq x y z
N MET A 1 -28.52 13.99 81.78
CA MET A 1 -28.08 13.77 80.39
C MET A 1 -28.02 12.27 80.16
N ASN A 2 -29.00 11.73 79.43
CA ASN A 2 -29.17 10.30 79.19
C ASN A 2 -28.12 9.80 78.18
N HIS A 3 -27.29 8.84 78.59
CA HIS A 3 -26.47 8.05 77.68
C HIS A 3 -27.24 6.79 77.29
N ASP A 4 -27.90 6.83 76.14
CA ASP A 4 -28.39 5.63 75.46
C ASP A 4 -27.20 4.76 75.07
N ARG A 5 -26.94 3.69 75.82
CA ARG A 5 -25.99 2.64 75.45
C ARG A 5 -26.60 1.83 74.32
N ARG A 6 -26.41 2.30 73.09
CA ARG A 6 -26.69 1.51 71.88
C ARG A 6 -25.77 0.30 71.89
N ARG A 7 -26.36 -0.90 71.97
CA ARG A 7 -25.64 -2.17 71.77
C ARG A 7 -25.11 -2.19 70.35
N GLU A 8 -23.84 -1.87 70.17
CA GLU A 8 -23.12 -2.11 68.94
C GLU A 8 -22.99 -3.64 68.78
N LYS A 9 -23.92 -4.22 68.01
CA LYS A 9 -23.83 -5.62 67.62
C LYS A 9 -22.67 -5.73 66.62
N GLY A 10 -21.53 -6.25 67.09
CA GLY A 10 -20.41 -6.60 66.23
C GLY A 10 -20.79 -7.71 65.24
N PHE A 11 -20.00 -7.82 64.17
CA PHE A 11 -20.16 -8.88 63.18
C PHE A 11 -20.07 -10.26 63.83
N THR A 12 -20.98 -11.15 63.48
CA THR A 12 -20.91 -12.53 63.94
C THR A 12 -19.82 -13.28 63.17
N LEU A 13 -19.13 -14.21 63.83
CA LEU A 13 -18.06 -15.01 63.20
C LEU A 13 -18.55 -15.73 61.93
N VAL A 14 -19.81 -16.17 61.93
CA VAL A 14 -20.45 -16.80 60.77
C VAL A 14 -20.60 -15.82 59.60
N GLU A 15 -20.97 -14.57 59.85
CA GLU A 15 -21.13 -13.54 58.83
C GLU A 15 -19.80 -13.18 58.15
N THR A 16 -18.70 -13.16 58.92
CA THR A 16 -17.35 -12.98 58.38
C THR A 16 -16.92 -14.16 57.49
N ILE A 17 -17.22 -15.40 57.88
CA ILE A 17 -16.90 -16.57 57.06
C ILE A 17 -17.70 -16.55 55.75
N ILE A 18 -19.00 -16.26 55.82
CA ILE A 18 -19.88 -16.23 54.63
C ILE A 18 -19.44 -15.13 53.66
N SER A 19 -19.17 -13.92 54.15
CA SER A 19 -18.72 -12.81 53.29
C SER A 19 -17.38 -13.11 52.61
N LEU A 20 -16.45 -13.76 53.30
CA LEU A 20 -15.14 -14.12 52.75
C LEU A 20 -15.26 -15.19 51.66
N VAL A 21 -16.16 -16.16 51.83
CA VAL A 21 -16.47 -17.18 50.81
C VAL A 21 -17.10 -16.53 49.57
N ILE A 22 -18.04 -15.61 49.74
CA ILE A 22 -18.68 -14.91 48.61
C ILE A 22 -17.63 -14.09 47.84
N ILE A 23 -16.76 -13.35 48.54
CA ILE A 23 -15.68 -12.57 47.90
C ILE A 23 -14.72 -13.50 47.14
N ALA A 24 -14.36 -14.66 47.69
CA ALA A 24 -13.48 -15.61 47.02
C ALA A 24 -14.09 -16.16 45.72
N VAL A 25 -15.39 -16.49 45.73
CA VAL A 25 -16.11 -16.96 44.53
C VAL A 25 -16.24 -15.86 43.48
N VAL A 26 -16.57 -14.63 43.88
CA VAL A 26 -16.67 -13.50 42.95
C VAL A 26 -15.29 -13.14 42.38
N ALA A 27 -14.24 -13.14 43.20
CA ALA A 27 -12.87 -12.84 42.76
C ALA A 27 -12.35 -13.90 41.77
N THR A 28 -12.63 -15.18 42.01
CA THR A 28 -12.25 -16.25 41.09
C THR A 28 -13.00 -16.14 39.75
N MET A 29 -14.31 -15.89 39.76
CA MET A 29 -15.07 -15.66 38.52
C MET A 29 -14.58 -14.43 37.76
N LEU A 30 -14.28 -13.32 38.45
CA LEU A 30 -13.74 -12.10 37.84
C LEU A 30 -12.36 -12.36 37.24
N PHE A 31 -11.49 -13.09 37.95
CA PHE A 31 -10.15 -13.44 37.46
C PHE A 31 -10.23 -14.34 36.22
N THR A 32 -11.08 -15.37 36.21
CA THR A 32 -11.27 -16.23 35.04
C THR A 32 -11.85 -15.45 33.85
N TYR A 33 -12.76 -14.51 34.08
CA TYR A 33 -13.32 -13.65 33.03
C TYR A 33 -12.30 -12.65 32.47
N SER A 34 -11.52 -11.99 33.31
CA SER A 34 -10.46 -11.06 32.88
C SER A 34 -9.31 -11.78 32.21
N ALA A 35 -8.89 -12.95 32.72
CA ALA A 35 -7.86 -13.78 32.10
C ALA A 35 -8.32 -14.35 30.76
N SER A 36 -9.58 -14.79 30.66
CA SER A 36 -10.14 -15.23 29.37
C SER A 36 -10.26 -14.07 28.40
N LYS A 37 -10.73 -12.87 28.77
CA LYS A 37 -10.81 -11.74 27.82
C LYS A 37 -9.46 -11.15 27.43
N ALA A 38 -8.48 -11.12 28.33
CA ALA A 38 -7.12 -10.70 28.01
C ALA A 38 -6.42 -11.68 27.06
N ASN A 39 -6.76 -12.98 27.10
CA ASN A 39 -6.17 -14.02 26.26
C ASN A 39 -7.02 -14.43 25.04
N THR A 40 -8.33 -14.12 25.00
CA THR A 40 -9.23 -14.48 23.88
C THR A 40 -9.57 -13.30 22.97
N GLY A 41 -9.10 -12.09 23.31
CA GLY A 41 -9.46 -10.84 22.64
C GLY A 41 -8.41 -10.26 21.69
N SER A 42 -8.03 -11.00 20.65
CA SER A 42 -7.81 -10.43 19.31
C SER A 42 -6.66 -9.43 19.01
N PRO A 43 -5.55 -9.26 19.78
CA PRO A 43 -4.43 -8.49 19.22
C PRO A 43 -3.87 -9.19 17.97
N THR A 44 -3.79 -10.52 17.98
CA THR A 44 -3.25 -11.30 16.86
C THR A 44 -4.16 -11.29 15.63
N ALA A 45 -5.48 -11.46 15.80
CA ALA A 45 -6.40 -11.47 14.67
C ALA A 45 -6.57 -10.07 14.03
N ILE A 46 -6.55 -9.00 14.84
CA ILE A 46 -6.52 -7.62 14.32
C ILE A 46 -5.19 -7.36 13.61
N GLN A 47 -4.05 -7.78 14.18
CA GLN A 47 -2.74 -7.64 13.56
C GLN A 47 -2.62 -8.38 12.23
N TRP A 48 -3.19 -9.59 12.13
CA TRP A 48 -3.25 -10.33 10.87
C TRP A 48 -4.12 -9.63 9.84
N SER A 49 -5.32 -9.15 10.23
CA SER A 49 -6.17 -8.38 9.31
C SER A 49 -5.47 -7.11 8.81
N GLN A 50 -4.72 -6.41 9.66
CA GLN A 50 -3.94 -5.24 9.27
C GLN A 50 -2.83 -5.60 8.29
N SER A 51 -2.09 -6.69 8.54
CA SER A 51 -1.07 -7.18 7.60
C SER A 51 -1.68 -7.51 6.24
N ALA A 52 -2.85 -8.18 6.21
CA ALA A 52 -3.49 -8.59 4.97
C ALA A 52 -3.94 -7.39 4.16
N ASN A 53 -4.52 -6.39 4.82
CA ASN A 53 -4.90 -5.14 4.16
C ASN A 53 -3.68 -4.41 3.59
N ASN A 54 -2.55 -4.38 4.32
CA ASN A 54 -1.33 -3.73 3.86
C ASN A 54 -0.75 -4.41 2.61
N ILE A 55 -0.68 -5.75 2.57
CA ILE A 55 -0.13 -6.44 1.40
C ILE A 55 -1.01 -6.28 0.16
N HIS A 56 -2.33 -6.29 0.34
CA HIS A 56 -3.27 -6.03 -0.74
C HIS A 56 -3.15 -4.60 -1.25
N ALA A 57 -3.04 -3.60 -0.37
CA ALA A 57 -2.84 -2.20 -0.77
C ALA A 57 -1.53 -1.99 -1.54
N ILE A 58 -0.44 -2.65 -1.14
CA ILE A 58 0.83 -2.60 -1.89
C ILE A 58 0.66 -3.18 -3.29
N MET A 59 0.04 -4.35 -3.42
CA MET A 59 -0.13 -4.98 -4.73
C MET A 59 -1.13 -4.24 -5.62
N GLU A 60 -2.17 -3.61 -5.04
CA GLU A 60 -3.06 -2.71 -5.76
C GLU A 60 -2.28 -1.54 -6.35
N ARG A 61 -1.36 -0.94 -5.59
CA ARG A 61 -0.53 0.16 -6.08
C ARG A 61 0.48 -0.29 -7.14
N ILE A 62 1.12 -1.45 -6.98
CA ILE A 62 1.97 -2.04 -8.04
C ILE A 62 1.16 -2.30 -9.31
N THR A 63 -0.06 -2.83 -9.17
CA THR A 63 -0.95 -3.08 -10.30
C THR A 63 -1.42 -1.78 -10.94
N ALA A 64 -1.70 -0.74 -10.17
CA ALA A 64 -2.06 0.58 -10.66
C ALA A 64 -0.90 1.23 -11.44
N ASP A 65 0.34 1.11 -10.95
CA ASP A 65 1.53 1.55 -11.70
C ASP A 65 1.67 0.83 -13.04
N TYR A 66 1.35 -0.46 -13.04
CA TYR A 66 1.42 -1.30 -14.23
C TYR A 66 0.34 -0.98 -15.26
N GLN A 67 -0.91 -0.70 -14.84
CA GLN A 67 -2.04 -0.42 -15.74
C GLN A 67 -1.96 0.92 -16.49
N GLY A 68 -0.87 1.68 -16.31
CA GLY A 68 -0.58 2.91 -17.04
C GLY A 68 -1.10 4.17 -16.33
N TYR A 69 -0.58 5.32 -16.74
CA TYR A 69 -0.88 6.58 -16.09
C TYR A 69 -2.29 7.08 -16.41
N PRO A 70 -2.97 7.71 -15.43
CA PRO A 70 -4.30 8.26 -15.66
C PRO A 70 -4.27 9.29 -16.79
N ARG A 71 -5.35 9.32 -17.59
CA ARG A 71 -5.52 10.36 -18.61
C ARG A 71 -5.65 11.72 -17.94
N TRP A 72 -5.14 12.76 -18.60
CA TRP A 72 -5.32 14.14 -18.23
C TRP A 72 -6.83 14.44 -18.16
N LYS A 73 -7.22 15.21 -17.14
CA LYS A 73 -8.59 15.61 -16.88
C LYS A 73 -8.62 17.11 -16.65
N PRO A 74 -9.66 17.82 -17.13
CA PRO A 74 -9.81 19.24 -16.86
C PRO A 74 -10.12 19.50 -15.38
N ASN A 75 -9.74 20.68 -14.87
CA ASN A 75 -10.03 21.14 -13.51
C ASN A 75 -9.65 20.14 -12.41
N THR A 76 -8.56 19.39 -12.60
CA THR A 76 -8.14 18.31 -11.71
C THR A 76 -6.86 18.69 -11.00
N ALA A 77 -6.81 18.47 -9.69
CA ALA A 77 -5.61 18.69 -8.90
C ALA A 77 -4.59 17.58 -9.16
N TYR A 78 -3.35 17.98 -9.49
CA TYR A 78 -2.22 17.10 -9.68
C TYR A 78 -1.12 17.46 -8.68
N ILE A 79 -0.51 16.44 -8.07
CA ILE A 79 0.63 16.63 -7.16
C ILE A 79 1.95 16.59 -7.95
N LEU A 80 2.99 17.22 -7.41
CA LEU A 80 4.34 17.09 -7.93
C LEU A 80 4.71 15.60 -8.04
N GLY A 81 5.16 15.14 -9.21
CA GLY A 81 5.47 13.73 -9.41
C GLY A 81 4.40 12.92 -10.16
N SER A 82 3.14 13.37 -10.16
CA SER A 82 2.08 12.70 -10.91
C SER A 82 2.43 12.64 -12.39
N ARG A 83 2.16 11.51 -13.05
CA ARG A 83 2.29 11.39 -14.50
C ARG A 83 0.89 11.23 -15.08
N VAL A 84 0.65 11.87 -16.22
CA VAL A 84 -0.61 11.76 -16.96
C VAL A 84 -0.35 11.48 -18.43
N THR A 85 -1.29 10.78 -19.05
CA THR A 85 -1.36 10.64 -20.50
C THR A 85 -2.28 11.70 -21.08
N PRO A 86 -1.98 12.25 -22.26
CA PRO A 86 -2.90 13.18 -22.91
C PRO A 86 -4.22 12.52 -23.36
N ILE A 87 -5.27 13.32 -23.54
CA ILE A 87 -6.59 12.90 -24.05
C ILE A 87 -6.41 12.35 -25.46
N ARG A 88 -5.74 13.12 -26.32
CA ARG A 88 -5.30 12.65 -27.63
C ARG A 88 -3.93 12.02 -27.46
N ARG A 89 -3.77 10.79 -27.93
CA ARG A 89 -2.57 10.02 -27.59
C ARG A 89 -1.40 10.40 -28.51
N ASP A 90 -0.29 10.83 -27.91
CA ASP A 90 1.00 11.13 -28.57
C ASP A 90 2.10 10.11 -28.22
N GLY A 91 1.85 9.21 -27.27
CA GLY A 91 2.84 8.24 -26.78
C GLY A 91 3.84 8.83 -25.77
N TYR A 92 3.59 10.04 -25.28
CA TYR A 92 4.34 10.69 -24.21
C TYR A 92 3.52 10.76 -22.91
N PHE A 93 4.25 11.00 -21.82
CA PHE A 93 3.65 11.27 -20.52
C PHE A 93 4.09 12.63 -20.03
N TYR A 94 3.22 13.27 -19.25
CA TYR A 94 3.46 14.62 -18.74
C TYR A 94 3.46 14.60 -17.22
N GLN A 95 4.46 15.26 -16.65
CA GLN A 95 4.61 15.40 -15.21
C GLN A 95 4.52 16.89 -14.84
N PRO A 96 3.70 17.29 -13.85
CA PRO A 96 3.63 18.67 -13.43
C PRO A 96 4.91 19.02 -12.65
N LYS A 97 5.48 20.19 -12.92
CA LYS A 97 6.71 20.68 -12.25
C LYS A 97 6.47 21.14 -10.82
N THR A 98 5.24 21.47 -10.49
CA THR A 98 4.77 21.87 -9.17
C THR A 98 3.36 21.31 -8.99
N ALA A 99 2.92 21.12 -7.74
CA ALA A 99 1.52 20.77 -7.50
C ALA A 99 0.62 21.90 -8.04
N CYS A 100 -0.38 21.55 -8.83
CA CYS A 100 -1.20 22.52 -9.56
C CYS A 100 -2.58 21.94 -9.88
N THR A 101 -3.54 22.78 -10.27
CA THR A 101 -4.85 22.35 -10.77
C THR A 101 -4.93 22.60 -12.27
N SER A 102 -5.25 21.58 -13.05
CA SER A 102 -5.28 21.70 -14.50
C SER A 102 -6.35 22.68 -14.99
N GLY A 103 -6.13 23.23 -16.17
CA GLY A 103 -7.08 24.10 -16.87
C GLY A 103 -8.34 23.37 -17.34
N THR A 104 -9.22 24.11 -18.01
CA THR A 104 -10.46 23.58 -18.59
C THR A 104 -10.22 22.79 -19.88
N ALA A 105 -9.06 22.94 -20.51
CA ALA A 105 -8.67 22.27 -21.73
C ALA A 105 -7.23 21.78 -21.64
N GLU A 106 -6.96 20.68 -22.34
CA GLU A 106 -5.64 20.09 -22.47
C GLU A 106 -4.67 21.08 -23.13
N PRO A 107 -3.39 21.15 -22.71
CA PRO A 107 -2.40 22.00 -23.36
C PRO A 107 -2.30 21.72 -24.86
N SER A 108 -2.60 22.73 -25.67
CA SER A 108 -2.51 22.62 -27.14
C SER A 108 -1.08 22.42 -27.65
N THR A 109 -0.08 22.66 -26.81
CA THR A 109 1.35 22.48 -27.08
C THR A 109 1.80 21.03 -27.00
N TRP A 110 0.93 20.10 -26.61
CA TRP A 110 1.16 18.66 -26.69
C TRP A 110 1.05 18.19 -28.15
N ASP A 111 1.86 18.80 -29.03
CA ASP A 111 1.89 18.51 -30.47
C ASP A 111 2.54 17.15 -30.72
N HIS A 112 1.74 16.26 -31.29
CA HIS A 112 1.99 14.85 -31.54
C HIS A 112 3.08 14.56 -32.61
N THR A 113 3.75 15.58 -33.14
CA THR A 113 4.64 15.45 -34.32
C THR A 113 6.10 15.83 -34.08
N THR A 114 6.44 16.49 -32.97
CA THR A 114 7.82 16.88 -32.65
C THR A 114 8.16 16.66 -31.19
N PRO A 115 9.44 16.36 -30.84
CA PRO A 115 9.85 16.20 -29.44
C PRO A 115 9.54 17.48 -28.67
N ILE A 116 8.69 17.32 -27.68
CA ILE A 116 7.90 18.39 -27.08
C ILE A 116 8.73 19.17 -26.09
N SER A 117 8.50 20.48 -26.08
CA SER A 117 9.03 21.41 -25.08
C SER A 117 8.14 21.41 -23.84
N GLU A 118 8.60 22.05 -22.76
CA GLU A 118 7.74 22.32 -21.61
C GLU A 118 6.46 23.04 -22.04
N SER A 119 5.34 22.62 -21.45
CA SER A 119 4.02 23.13 -21.80
C SER A 119 3.34 23.70 -20.58
N SER A 120 2.48 24.69 -20.77
CA SER A 120 1.70 25.29 -19.69
C SER A 120 0.22 25.23 -20.00
N ASP A 121 -0.57 24.96 -18.97
CA ASP A 121 -2.01 25.15 -19.06
C ASP A 121 -2.31 26.64 -19.17
N VAL A 122 -3.21 26.99 -20.08
CA VAL A 122 -3.64 28.38 -20.25
C VAL A 122 -4.37 28.82 -18.98
N GLY A 123 -3.78 29.76 -18.23
CA GLY A 123 -4.44 30.45 -17.12
C GLY A 123 -4.39 29.80 -15.74
N THR A 124 -3.79 28.61 -15.56
CA THR A 124 -3.75 27.93 -14.24
C THR A 124 -2.36 27.78 -13.63
N GLY A 125 -1.29 28.16 -14.36
CA GLY A 125 0.09 28.06 -13.86
C GLY A 125 0.64 26.64 -13.77
N CYS A 126 -0.14 25.62 -14.17
CA CYS A 126 0.38 24.26 -14.36
C CYS A 126 1.42 24.28 -15.48
N THR A 127 2.63 23.82 -15.18
CA THR A 127 3.67 23.58 -16.17
C THR A 127 4.03 22.10 -16.19
N TRP A 128 4.05 21.52 -17.38
CA TRP A 128 4.23 20.12 -17.62
C TRP A 128 5.57 19.87 -18.30
N ARG A 129 6.32 18.93 -17.74
CA ARG A 129 7.54 18.40 -18.32
C ARG A 129 7.21 17.10 -19.05
N PRO A 130 7.50 16.99 -20.35
CA PRO A 130 7.39 15.72 -21.05
C PRO A 130 8.43 14.75 -20.47
N THR A 131 7.98 13.54 -20.17
CA THR A 131 8.84 12.40 -19.84
C THR A 131 8.75 11.44 -21.01
N ALA A 132 9.89 11.01 -21.52
CA ALA A 132 9.94 10.13 -22.68
C ALA A 132 9.14 8.84 -22.41
N GLY A 133 8.03 8.69 -23.11
CA GLY A 133 7.46 7.39 -23.45
C GLY A 133 7.92 7.06 -24.87
N THR A 134 8.11 5.79 -25.18
CA THR A 134 8.32 5.39 -26.58
C THR A 134 7.00 5.62 -27.34
N PRO A 135 6.99 6.37 -28.45
CA PRO A 135 5.76 6.75 -29.17
C PRO A 135 5.00 5.58 -29.81
N ALA A 136 5.49 4.34 -29.65
CA ALA A 136 4.91 3.14 -30.25
C ALA A 136 3.68 2.60 -29.51
N ASN A 137 3.39 3.03 -28.28
CA ASN A 137 2.24 2.51 -27.54
C ASN A 137 1.35 3.62 -26.95
N PRO A 138 0.09 3.77 -27.41
CA PRO A 138 -0.88 4.73 -26.89
C PRO A 138 -1.39 4.46 -25.46
N ASN A 139 -1.06 3.30 -24.88
CA ASN A 139 -1.24 2.98 -23.46
C ASN A 139 -0.06 2.07 -23.07
N PRO A 140 1.16 2.59 -22.85
CA PRO A 140 2.23 1.74 -22.37
C PRO A 140 1.80 1.31 -20.97
N ILE A 141 1.28 0.10 -20.87
CA ILE A 141 1.51 -0.73 -19.71
C ILE A 141 2.99 -0.53 -19.39
N MET A 142 3.30 -0.16 -18.15
CA MET A 142 4.68 0.11 -17.76
C MET A 142 5.57 -1.04 -18.25
N PRO A 143 6.67 -0.76 -18.99
CA PRO A 143 7.57 -1.82 -19.42
C PRO A 143 7.95 -2.68 -18.24
N LEU A 144 7.93 -4.01 -18.39
CA LEU A 144 8.19 -4.91 -17.26
C LEU A 144 9.55 -4.67 -16.60
N VAL A 145 10.51 -4.12 -17.36
CA VAL A 145 11.81 -3.63 -16.84
C VAL A 145 11.64 -2.48 -15.85
N GLU A 146 10.89 -1.44 -16.20
CA GLU A 146 10.63 -0.31 -15.31
C GLU A 146 9.81 -0.75 -14.09
N LEU A 147 8.84 -1.64 -14.28
CA LEU A 147 8.06 -2.19 -13.17
C LEU A 147 8.94 -2.97 -12.18
N ARG A 148 9.80 -3.85 -12.70
CA ARG A 148 10.74 -4.64 -11.89
C ARG A 148 11.66 -3.74 -11.07
N GLU A 149 12.23 -2.72 -11.69
CA GLU A 149 13.12 -1.76 -11.02
C GLU A 149 12.38 -0.93 -9.97
N ARG A 150 11.15 -0.50 -10.26
CA ARG A 150 10.33 0.27 -9.33
C ARG A 150 9.92 -0.55 -8.10
N ILE A 151 9.59 -1.83 -8.29
CA ILE A 151 9.37 -2.78 -7.18
C ILE A 151 10.64 -2.93 -6.35
N ALA A 152 11.81 -2.99 -7.00
CA ALA A 152 13.11 -3.02 -6.32
C ALA A 152 13.54 -1.68 -5.70
N GLY A 153 12.61 -0.76 -5.40
CA GLY A 153 12.93 0.54 -4.79
C GLY A 153 13.65 1.50 -5.75
N GLY A 154 13.48 1.34 -7.06
CA GLY A 154 14.14 2.17 -8.08
C GLY A 154 15.61 1.81 -8.33
N MET A 155 16.07 0.65 -7.84
CA MET A 155 17.41 0.17 -8.13
C MET A 155 17.45 -0.43 -9.55
N ALA A 156 18.28 0.15 -10.42
CA ALA A 156 18.39 -0.27 -11.81
C ALA A 156 18.96 -1.70 -11.94
N ASN A 157 18.41 -2.48 -12.88
CA ASN A 157 18.84 -3.83 -13.26
C ASN A 157 18.86 -4.92 -12.17
N VAL A 158 18.40 -4.65 -10.95
CA VAL A 158 18.39 -5.62 -9.85
C VAL A 158 16.98 -6.17 -9.59
N SER A 159 16.89 -7.41 -9.13
CA SER A 159 15.61 -7.99 -8.69
C SER A 159 15.19 -7.44 -7.33
N GLY A 160 16.15 -7.01 -6.49
CA GLY A 160 15.86 -6.62 -5.11
C GLY A 160 15.41 -7.79 -4.23
N GLU A 161 15.53 -9.05 -4.69
CA GLU A 161 15.15 -10.22 -3.90
C GLU A 161 15.89 -10.25 -2.54
N GLY A 162 15.14 -10.52 -1.47
CA GLY A 162 15.61 -10.47 -0.09
C GLY A 162 15.64 -9.06 0.53
N GLN A 163 15.42 -8.00 -0.25
CA GLN A 163 15.42 -6.63 0.26
C GLN A 163 14.06 -6.25 0.84
N THR A 164 14.08 -5.47 1.92
CA THR A 164 12.90 -4.79 2.44
C THR A 164 12.88 -3.37 1.90
N VAL A 165 11.81 -3.04 1.20
CA VAL A 165 11.63 -1.77 0.51
C VAL A 165 10.34 -1.09 0.98
N TYR A 166 10.30 0.23 0.84
CA TYR A 166 9.06 0.98 0.95
C TYR A 166 8.47 1.11 -0.45
N TYR A 167 7.15 0.94 -0.57
CA TYR A 167 6.52 1.21 -1.84
C TYR A 167 6.78 2.66 -2.28
N ASN A 168 7.28 2.84 -3.51
CA ASN A 168 7.68 4.12 -4.08
C ASN A 168 8.72 4.90 -3.27
N ASN A 169 9.53 4.22 -2.44
CA ASN A 169 10.51 4.82 -1.54
C ASN A 169 9.94 5.89 -0.60
N ASP A 170 8.63 5.82 -0.28
CA ASP A 170 7.97 6.80 0.58
C ASP A 170 7.80 6.23 2.01
N PRO A 171 8.67 6.63 2.96
CA PRO A 171 8.60 6.15 4.34
C PRO A 171 7.36 6.67 5.08
N SER A 172 6.70 7.73 4.59
CA SER A 172 5.52 8.31 5.24
C SER A 172 4.28 7.42 5.13
N THR A 173 4.24 6.55 4.12
CA THR A 173 3.14 5.59 3.94
C THR A 173 3.19 4.43 4.92
N GLY A 174 4.35 4.17 5.55
CA GLY A 174 4.56 3.04 6.45
C GLY A 174 4.42 1.66 5.82
N MET A 175 4.20 1.58 4.50
CA MET A 175 3.97 0.31 3.79
C MET A 175 5.28 -0.29 3.30
N GLN A 176 5.90 -1.05 4.19
CA GLN A 176 7.09 -1.85 3.89
C GLN A 176 6.71 -3.25 3.40
N TYR A 177 7.51 -3.77 2.47
CA TYR A 177 7.44 -5.17 2.07
C TYR A 177 8.84 -5.70 1.74
N THR A 178 9.01 -7.00 1.94
CA THR A 178 10.18 -7.76 1.51
C THR A 178 9.91 -8.39 0.15
N ILE A 179 10.83 -8.22 -0.79
CA ILE A 179 10.73 -8.83 -2.12
C ILE A 179 11.23 -10.28 -1.99
N LEU A 180 10.37 -11.26 -2.26
CA LEU A 180 10.77 -12.67 -2.29
C LEU A 180 11.12 -13.14 -3.70
N ASN A 181 10.42 -12.60 -4.70
CA ASN A 181 10.63 -12.93 -6.09
C ASN A 181 10.33 -11.69 -6.94
N ASN A 182 11.23 -11.35 -7.86
CA ASN A 182 11.03 -10.24 -8.80
C ASN A 182 11.86 -10.49 -10.06
N ARG A 183 11.40 -11.48 -10.83
CA ARG A 183 12.14 -12.03 -11.96
C ARG A 183 11.24 -12.32 -13.14
N TYR A 184 11.82 -12.23 -14.31
CA TYR A 184 11.18 -12.68 -15.54
C TYR A 184 11.03 -14.19 -15.52
N ILE A 185 9.92 -14.69 -16.06
CA ILE A 185 9.66 -16.13 -16.18
C ILE A 185 9.35 -16.50 -17.63
N ASP A 186 9.73 -17.70 -18.03
CA ASP A 186 9.38 -18.25 -19.33
C ASP A 186 8.32 -19.36 -19.16
N PRO A 187 7.03 -19.05 -19.41
CA PRO A 187 5.98 -20.05 -19.25
C PRO A 187 6.08 -21.21 -20.25
N ASN A 188 6.87 -21.08 -21.33
CA ASN A 188 7.09 -22.19 -22.27
C ASN A 188 7.98 -23.28 -21.68
N VAL A 189 8.80 -22.94 -20.68
CA VAL A 189 9.65 -23.90 -19.97
C VAL A 189 8.99 -24.33 -18.66
N SER A 190 8.66 -23.37 -17.79
CA SER A 190 7.94 -23.59 -16.53
C SER A 190 7.61 -22.26 -15.86
N TRP A 191 6.51 -22.23 -15.10
CA TRP A 191 6.07 -21.07 -14.31
C TRP A 191 7.03 -20.65 -13.18
N ASP A 192 8.08 -21.43 -12.92
CA ASP A 192 9.12 -21.14 -11.94
C ASP A 192 10.52 -20.95 -12.52
N THR A 193 10.71 -21.19 -13.83
CA THR A 193 12.02 -21.00 -14.45
C THR A 193 12.29 -19.52 -14.67
N ALA A 194 13.36 -19.03 -14.02
CA ALA A 194 13.83 -17.66 -14.23
C ALA A 194 14.32 -17.48 -15.67
N SER A 195 13.93 -16.39 -16.31
CA SER A 195 14.46 -15.98 -17.60
C SER A 195 15.47 -14.84 -17.43
N ALA A 196 16.57 -14.93 -18.17
CA ALA A 196 17.58 -13.87 -18.25
C ALA A 196 17.14 -12.71 -19.15
N THR A 197 16.17 -12.96 -20.04
CA THR A 197 15.59 -11.95 -20.92
C THR A 197 14.38 -11.34 -20.24
N ALA A 198 14.10 -10.07 -20.50
CA ALA A 198 12.81 -9.45 -20.17
C ALA A 198 11.71 -10.12 -21.00
N THR A 199 11.28 -11.31 -20.57
CA THR A 199 10.20 -12.05 -21.19
C THR A 199 8.91 -11.28 -21.01
N GLY A 200 7.89 -11.61 -21.81
CA GLY A 200 6.54 -11.06 -21.66
C GLY A 200 5.88 -11.37 -20.32
N PHE A 201 6.56 -11.97 -19.33
CA PHE A 201 6.01 -12.31 -18.03
C PHE A 201 6.99 -11.94 -16.90
N LEU A 202 6.54 -11.12 -15.96
CA LEU A 202 7.26 -10.79 -14.72
C LEU A 202 6.52 -11.41 -13.54
N LYS A 203 7.19 -12.29 -12.79
CA LYS A 203 6.68 -12.85 -11.54
C LYS A 203 7.16 -12.00 -10.38
N VAL A 204 6.21 -11.55 -9.56
CA VAL A 204 6.46 -10.74 -8.38
C VAL A 204 5.85 -11.44 -7.19
N THR A 205 6.67 -11.75 -6.19
CA THR A 205 6.23 -12.22 -4.88
C THR A 205 6.76 -11.27 -3.83
N ILE A 206 5.85 -10.70 -3.03
CA ILE A 206 6.17 -9.82 -1.92
C ILE A 206 5.70 -10.44 -0.59
N GLN A 207 6.31 -10.00 0.49
CA GLN A 207 6.00 -10.43 1.85
C GLN A 207 5.92 -9.25 2.81
N THR A 208 4.97 -9.23 3.73
CA THR A 208 4.92 -8.23 4.82
C THR A 208 5.71 -8.70 6.05
N SER A 209 5.90 -7.79 7.01
CA SER A 209 6.45 -8.12 8.33
C SER A 209 5.61 -9.16 9.10
N GLY A 210 4.32 -9.28 8.78
CA GLY A 210 3.41 -10.32 9.29
C GLY A 210 3.60 -11.70 8.66
N ASN A 211 4.60 -11.89 7.79
CA ASN A 211 4.90 -13.13 7.06
C ASN A 211 3.81 -13.57 6.06
N GLU A 212 2.88 -12.69 5.72
CA GLU A 212 1.93 -12.91 4.64
C GLU A 212 2.59 -12.67 3.30
N ARG A 213 2.16 -13.42 2.28
CA ARG A 213 2.78 -13.42 0.96
C ARG A 213 1.72 -13.22 -0.11
N LEU A 214 2.05 -12.43 -1.11
CA LEU A 214 1.21 -12.22 -2.28
C LEU A 214 2.06 -12.34 -3.54
N THR A 215 1.56 -13.12 -4.50
CA THR A 215 2.21 -13.32 -5.79
C THR A 215 1.30 -12.83 -6.90
N SER A 216 1.87 -12.05 -7.81
CA SER A 216 1.22 -11.63 -9.05
C SER A 216 2.14 -11.88 -10.23
N ILE A 217 1.51 -12.08 -11.39
CA ILE A 217 2.19 -12.22 -12.67
C ILE A 217 1.74 -11.05 -13.54
N PHE A 218 2.70 -10.28 -14.02
CA PHE A 218 2.49 -9.17 -14.94
C PHE A 218 2.90 -9.61 -16.34
N THR A 219 2.18 -9.14 -17.37
CA THR A 219 2.34 -9.61 -18.75
C THR A 219 2.68 -8.48 -19.70
N GLY A 220 3.91 -8.42 -20.19
CA GLY A 220 4.28 -7.47 -21.24
C GLY A 220 3.42 -7.65 -22.48
N GLU A 221 3.36 -6.62 -23.32
CA GLU A 221 2.72 -6.76 -24.63
C GLU A 221 3.46 -7.83 -25.44
N LEU A 222 2.69 -8.78 -25.97
CA LEU A 222 3.15 -9.87 -26.83
C LEU A 222 3.35 -9.37 -28.27
#